data_AF-A0A3M0BMS0-F1
#
_entry.id   AF-A0A3M0BMS0-F1
#
_cell.length_a   1.000
_cell.length_b   1.000
_cell.length_c   1.000
_cell.angle_alpha   90.00
_cell.angle_beta   90.00
_cell.angle_gamma   90.00
#
_symmetry.space_group_name_H-M   'P 1'
#
loop_
_entity.id
_entity.type
_entity.pdbx_description
1 polymer ?
#
loop_
_entity_poly.entity_id
_entity_poly.type
_entity_poly.pdbx_seq_one_letter_code
_entity_poly.pdbx_strand_id
1 'polypeptide(L)'
;MKKSEIYIDFLIGDLEYFLFSNKTKINSYVLENHIPTYKESLEILDKFSTGLKKTSQLIKYLDEIEDTERLRNIFILSSESLAWILFTFPSVAEKIPVFLEEFDIKGENILDMIGQNLIQIEMFIDNPKSSKYISKDLKENINNISMTIGHITQMIKKGSLEN
;
A
#
# COMPACT_ATOMS: atom_id res chain seq x y z
N MET A 1 13.79 -25.26 7.91
CA MET A 1 12.88 -24.26 7.31
C MET A 1 12.59 -24.65 5.88
N LYS A 2 11.31 -24.66 5.49
CA LYS A 2 10.91 -24.82 4.09
C LYS A 2 11.39 -23.61 3.29
N LYS A 3 11.72 -23.78 2.01
CA LYS A 3 12.20 -22.69 1.14
C LYS A 3 11.20 -21.52 1.04
N SER A 4 9.90 -21.81 1.15
CA SER A 4 8.82 -20.81 1.21
C SER A 4 8.85 -19.98 2.49
N GLU A 5 9.17 -20.57 3.64
CA GLU A 5 9.23 -19.86 4.93
C GLU A 5 10.31 -18.78 4.93
N ILE A 6 11.51 -19.10 4.40
CA ILE A 6 12.62 -18.14 4.27
C ILE A 6 12.24 -16.98 3.34
N TYR A 7 11.53 -17.29 2.24
CA TYR A 7 11.10 -16.27 1.29
C TYR A 7 10.06 -15.33 1.91
N ILE A 8 9.12 -15.85 2.69
CA ILE A 8 8.12 -15.05 3.40
C ILE A 8 8.79 -14.15 4.43
N ASP A 9 9.76 -14.65 5.21
CA ASP A 9 10.51 -13.85 6.17
C ASP A 9 11.29 -12.72 5.48
N PHE A 10 11.85 -12.99 4.30
CA PHE A 10 12.45 -11.96 3.46
C PHE A 10 11.42 -10.89 3.02
N LEU A 11 10.22 -11.29 2.59
CA LEU A 11 9.18 -10.34 2.19
C LEU A 11 8.69 -9.47 3.35
N ILE A 12 8.61 -10.03 4.57
CA ILE A 12 8.25 -9.29 5.78
C ILE A 12 9.32 -8.21 6.02
N GLY A 13 10.59 -8.61 6.09
CA GLY A 13 11.70 -7.67 6.32
C GLY A 13 11.83 -6.62 5.22
N ASP A 14 11.55 -6.99 3.97
CA ASP A 14 11.56 -6.07 2.83
C ASP A 14 10.46 -5.00 2.93
N LEU A 15 9.24 -5.36 3.34
CA LEU A 15 8.17 -4.39 3.57
C LEU A 15 8.44 -3.55 4.83
N GLU A 16 8.88 -4.14 5.93
CA GLU A 16 9.25 -3.41 7.17
C GLU A 16 10.31 -2.35 6.89
N TYR A 17 11.42 -2.75 6.26
CA TYR A 17 12.50 -1.86 5.92
C TYR A 17 12.03 -0.75 4.97
N PHE A 18 11.20 -1.10 3.98
CA PHE A 18 10.64 -0.13 3.05
C PHE A 18 9.78 0.91 3.78
N LEU A 19 8.85 0.49 4.64
CA LEU A 19 8.01 1.41 5.41
C LEU A 19 8.87 2.27 6.32
N PHE A 20 9.77 1.68 7.12
CA PHE A 20 10.64 2.42 8.02
C PHE A 20 11.46 3.50 7.29
N SER A 21 12.03 3.16 6.13
CA SER A 21 12.92 4.05 5.38
C SER A 21 12.19 5.20 4.68
N ASN A 22 10.90 5.04 4.36
CA ASN A 22 10.13 6.04 3.60
C ASN A 22 9.13 6.82 4.48
N LYS A 23 8.58 6.19 5.52
CA LYS A 23 7.51 6.77 6.37
C LYS A 23 7.96 8.07 7.03
N THR A 24 9.16 8.13 7.61
CA THR A 24 9.65 9.37 8.25
C THR A 24 9.79 10.52 7.27
N LYS A 25 10.42 10.28 6.10
CA LYS A 25 10.60 11.30 5.06
C LYS A 25 9.26 11.76 4.48
N ILE A 26 8.34 10.85 4.25
CA ILE A 26 7.05 11.18 3.63
C ILE A 26 6.11 11.84 4.63
N ASN A 27 6.13 11.42 5.89
CA ASN A 27 5.30 12.01 6.94
C ASN A 27 5.75 13.41 7.33
N SER A 28 7.03 13.78 7.16
CA SER A 28 7.46 15.16 7.42
C SER A 28 6.73 16.15 6.50
N TYR A 29 6.40 15.76 5.27
CA TYR A 29 5.60 16.60 4.37
C TYR A 29 4.19 16.89 4.95
N VAL A 30 3.57 15.92 5.61
CA VAL A 30 2.25 16.08 6.25
C VAL A 30 2.36 16.86 7.55
N LEU A 31 3.31 16.50 8.42
CA LEU A 31 3.45 17.07 9.77
C LEU A 31 3.92 18.52 9.76
N GLU A 32 4.76 18.91 8.81
CA GLU A 32 5.30 20.27 8.69
C GLU A 32 4.38 21.21 7.90
N ASN A 33 3.19 20.74 7.50
CA ASN A 33 2.31 21.40 6.53
C ASN A 33 3.04 21.82 5.25
N HIS A 34 4.12 21.12 4.90
CA HIS A 34 4.88 21.38 3.71
C HIS A 34 4.06 20.93 2.50
N ILE A 35 3.86 21.82 1.53
CA ILE A 35 3.18 21.44 0.30
C ILE A 35 4.20 20.76 -0.62
N PRO A 36 4.11 19.43 -0.86
CA PRO A 36 5.11 18.75 -1.68
C PRO A 36 5.13 19.34 -3.08
N THR A 37 6.33 19.54 -3.61
CA THR A 37 6.51 19.94 -5.01
C THR A 37 6.05 18.82 -5.94
N TYR A 38 5.79 19.13 -7.21
CA TYR A 38 5.42 18.12 -8.21
C TYR A 38 6.35 16.89 -8.24
N LYS A 39 7.66 17.12 -8.17
CA LYS A 39 8.67 16.04 -8.17
C LYS A 39 8.58 15.18 -6.92
N GLU A 40 8.38 15.79 -5.75
CA GLU A 40 8.21 15.07 -4.49
C GLU A 40 6.90 14.31 -4.47
N SER A 41 5.82 14.88 -5.00
CA SER A 41 4.54 14.19 -5.14
C SER A 41 4.65 12.96 -6.03
N LEU A 42 5.37 13.06 -7.15
CA LEU A 42 5.69 11.90 -8.00
C LEU A 42 6.51 10.83 -7.26
N GLU A 43 7.49 11.25 -6.44
CA GLU A 43 8.25 10.33 -5.61
C GLU A 43 7.33 9.63 -4.60
N ILE A 44 6.44 10.37 -3.93
CA ILE A 44 5.49 9.83 -2.95
C ILE A 44 4.55 8.81 -3.59
N LEU A 45 3.94 9.13 -4.75
CA LEU A 45 3.06 8.19 -5.45
C LEU A 45 3.79 6.90 -5.86
N ASP A 46 5.04 7.00 -6.33
CA ASP A 46 5.89 5.87 -6.67
C ASP A 46 6.17 4.99 -5.43
N LYS A 47 6.42 5.62 -4.28
CA LYS A 47 6.58 4.90 -3.00
C LYS A 47 5.29 4.24 -2.55
N PHE A 48 4.13 4.88 -2.69
CA PHE A 48 2.85 4.26 -2.35
C PHE A 48 2.52 3.07 -3.24
N SER A 49 2.67 3.19 -4.56
CA SER A 49 2.48 2.08 -5.49
C SER A 49 3.40 0.90 -5.13
N THR A 50 4.67 1.19 -4.82
CA THR A 50 5.66 0.18 -4.41
C THR A 50 5.30 -0.47 -3.07
N GLY A 51 4.88 0.32 -2.08
CA GLY A 51 4.42 -0.17 -0.78
C GLY A 51 3.24 -1.14 -0.93
N LEU A 52 2.20 -0.73 -1.64
CA LEU A 52 1.04 -1.59 -1.93
C LEU A 52 1.39 -2.86 -2.70
N LYS A 53 2.37 -2.79 -3.61
CA LYS A 53 2.85 -3.97 -4.34
C LYS A 53 3.50 -4.97 -3.39
N LYS A 54 4.34 -4.52 -2.47
CA LYS A 54 4.97 -5.35 -1.43
C LYS A 54 3.90 -5.92 -0.47
N THR A 55 2.94 -5.11 -0.04
CA THR A 55 1.78 -5.56 0.75
C THR A 55 0.99 -6.65 0.03
N SER A 56 0.65 -6.43 -1.25
CA SER A 56 -0.06 -7.43 -2.06
C SER A 56 0.73 -8.73 -2.20
N GLN A 57 2.06 -8.65 -2.37
CA GLN A 57 2.91 -9.84 -2.40
C GLN A 57 2.81 -10.63 -1.09
N LEU A 58 2.92 -9.98 0.06
CA LEU A 58 2.80 -10.66 1.36
C LEU A 58 1.42 -11.32 1.55
N ILE A 59 0.34 -10.59 1.24
CA ILE A 59 -1.02 -11.10 1.41
C ILE A 59 -1.29 -12.32 0.51
N LYS A 60 -0.65 -12.41 -0.66
CA LYS A 60 -0.77 -13.59 -1.54
C LYS A 60 -0.26 -14.88 -0.90
N TYR A 61 0.72 -14.80 -0.01
CA TYR A 61 1.34 -15.96 0.64
C TYR A 61 0.66 -16.37 1.97
N LEU A 62 -0.40 -15.69 2.40
CA LEU A 62 -1.07 -15.97 3.69
C LEU A 62 -1.53 -17.42 3.84
N ASP A 63 -2.00 -18.04 2.74
CA ASP A 63 -2.52 -19.41 2.76
C ASP A 63 -1.40 -20.45 2.94
N GLU A 64 -0.15 -20.08 2.71
CA GLU A 64 1.04 -20.93 2.86
C GLU A 64 1.62 -20.90 4.27
N ILE A 65 1.08 -20.07 5.17
CA ILE A 65 1.62 -19.82 6.51
C ILE A 65 0.76 -20.53 7.55
N GLU A 66 1.39 -21.43 8.31
CA GLU A 66 0.75 -22.14 9.42
C GLU A 66 0.96 -21.41 10.77
N ASP A 67 2.04 -20.64 10.89
CA ASP A 67 2.40 -19.90 12.08
C ASP A 67 1.46 -18.71 12.31
N THR A 68 0.71 -18.77 13.41
CA THR A 68 -0.28 -17.75 13.77
C THR A 68 0.36 -16.41 14.13
N GLU A 69 1.53 -16.41 14.78
CA GLU A 69 2.24 -15.18 15.13
C GLU A 69 2.77 -14.51 13.86
N ARG A 70 3.32 -15.30 12.95
CA ARG A 70 3.77 -14.80 11.64
C ARG A 70 2.61 -14.21 10.83
N LEU A 71 1.47 -14.88 10.78
CA LEU A 71 0.25 -14.34 10.15
C LEU A 71 -0.15 -13.00 10.78
N ARG A 72 -0.15 -12.92 12.11
CA ARG A 72 -0.45 -11.68 12.84
C ARG A 72 0.49 -10.55 12.44
N ASN A 73 1.79 -10.82 12.37
CA ASN A 73 2.79 -9.83 12.00
C ASN A 73 2.56 -9.33 10.56
N ILE A 74 2.21 -10.21 9.62
CA ILE A 74 1.86 -9.80 8.25
C ILE A 74 0.62 -8.90 8.25
N PHE A 75 -0.40 -9.21 9.06
CA PHE A 75 -1.59 -8.37 9.14
C PHE A 75 -1.30 -6.99 9.74
N ILE A 76 -0.51 -6.93 10.81
CA ILE A 76 -0.07 -5.67 11.41
C ILE A 76 0.69 -4.85 10.36
N LEU A 77 1.69 -5.45 9.71
CA LEU A 77 2.52 -4.75 8.73
C LEU A 77 1.73 -4.29 7.50
N SER A 78 0.78 -5.10 7.05
CA SER A 78 -0.11 -4.75 5.95
C SER A 78 -1.05 -3.61 6.34
N SER A 79 -1.63 -3.65 7.55
CA SER A 79 -2.44 -2.57 8.11
C SER A 79 -1.64 -1.27 8.18
N GLU A 80 -0.41 -1.31 8.71
CA GLU A 80 0.47 -0.13 8.79
C GLU A 80 0.76 0.47 7.41
N SER A 81 1.00 -0.37 6.40
CA SER A 81 1.22 0.09 5.04
C SER A 81 -0.02 0.76 4.44
N LEU A 82 -1.20 0.17 4.62
CA LEU A 82 -2.45 0.73 4.11
C LEU A 82 -2.81 2.04 4.82
N ALA A 83 -2.71 2.06 6.16
CA ALA A 83 -2.99 3.24 6.98
C ALA A 83 -2.06 4.40 6.62
N TRP A 84 -0.76 4.12 6.45
CA TRP A 84 0.20 5.14 6.03
C TRP A 84 -0.22 5.84 4.73
N ILE A 85 -0.64 5.07 3.73
CA ILE A 85 -1.09 5.62 2.45
C ILE A 85 -2.40 6.38 2.62
N LEU A 86 -3.38 5.80 3.31
CA LEU A 86 -4.70 6.41 3.55
C LEU A 86 -4.60 7.80 4.16
N PHE A 87 -3.71 7.98 5.15
CA PHE A 87 -3.56 9.25 5.85
C PHE A 87 -2.65 10.25 5.13
N THR A 88 -1.71 9.78 4.31
CA THR A 88 -0.75 10.68 3.66
C THR A 88 -1.20 11.11 2.27
N PHE A 89 -1.85 10.22 1.53
CA PHE A 89 -2.24 10.44 0.14
C PHE A 89 -3.13 11.69 -0.09
N PRO A 90 -4.16 11.96 0.72
CA PRO A 90 -5.01 13.14 0.54
C PRO A 90 -4.22 14.46 0.50
N SER A 91 -3.20 14.60 1.35
CA SER A 91 -2.35 15.80 1.44
C SER A 91 -1.49 16.06 0.20
N VAL A 92 -1.29 15.03 -0.64
CA VAL A 92 -0.50 15.07 -1.86
C VAL A 92 -1.39 15.28 -3.08
N ALA A 93 -2.59 14.67 -3.08
CA ALA A 93 -3.52 14.68 -4.20
C ALA A 93 -3.89 16.11 -4.67
N GLU A 94 -4.00 17.07 -3.75
CA GLU A 94 -4.34 18.47 -4.06
C GLU A 94 -3.28 19.22 -4.89
N LYS A 95 -2.04 18.71 -4.98
CA LYS A 95 -0.89 19.40 -5.59
C LYS A 95 -0.32 18.69 -6.80
N ILE A 96 -0.88 17.52 -7.13
CA ILE A 96 -0.52 16.79 -8.32
C ILE A 96 -1.51 17.21 -9.42
N PRO A 97 -1.06 17.48 -10.65
CA PRO A 97 -1.95 17.69 -11.79
C PRO A 97 -2.56 16.36 -12.26
N VAL A 98 -3.22 15.65 -11.34
CA VAL A 98 -4.09 14.52 -11.67
C VAL A 98 -5.52 14.99 -11.53
N PHE A 99 -6.34 14.54 -12.46
CA PHE A 99 -7.77 14.51 -12.27
C PHE A 99 -8.05 13.51 -11.13
N LEU A 100 -8.66 13.97 -10.04
CA LEU A 100 -9.02 13.11 -8.91
C LEU A 100 -9.94 11.96 -9.35
N GLU A 101 -10.64 12.18 -10.46
CA GLU A 101 -11.45 11.23 -11.21
C GLU A 101 -10.67 10.00 -11.68
N GLU A 102 -9.35 10.09 -11.84
CA GLU A 102 -8.48 8.97 -12.22
C GLU A 102 -8.14 8.06 -11.03
N PHE A 103 -8.36 8.52 -9.78
CA PHE A 103 -8.20 7.69 -8.57
C PHE A 103 -9.43 6.85 -8.28
N ASP A 104 -9.97 6.23 -9.32
CA ASP A 104 -11.17 5.42 -9.30
C ASP A 104 -10.89 4.06 -9.95
N ILE A 105 -11.46 2.99 -9.37
CA ILE A 105 -11.42 1.65 -9.91
C ILE A 105 -12.85 1.12 -9.98
N LYS A 106 -13.39 1.04 -11.20
CA LYS A 106 -14.76 0.52 -11.48
C LYS A 106 -15.88 1.30 -10.77
N GLY A 107 -15.74 2.61 -10.62
CA GLY A 107 -16.68 3.51 -9.97
C GLY A 107 -16.50 3.62 -8.45
N GLU A 108 -15.39 3.12 -7.91
CA GLU A 108 -15.06 3.19 -6.49
C GLU A 108 -13.76 3.97 -6.28
N ASN A 109 -13.79 4.94 -5.35
CA ASN A 109 -12.62 5.73 -5.02
C ASN A 109 -11.54 4.88 -4.35
N ILE A 110 -10.29 5.06 -4.75
CA ILE A 110 -9.15 4.31 -4.21
C ILE A 110 -9.01 4.44 -2.68
N LEU A 111 -9.29 5.62 -2.10
CA LEU A 111 -9.18 5.82 -0.66
C LEU A 111 -10.25 5.03 0.10
N ASP A 112 -11.47 4.95 -0.44
CA ASP A 112 -12.53 4.14 0.12
C ASP A 112 -12.17 2.65 0.05
N MET A 113 -11.62 2.19 -1.08
CA MET A 113 -11.13 0.82 -1.20
C MET A 113 -9.99 0.52 -0.21
N ILE A 114 -9.03 1.44 -0.03
CA ILE A 114 -7.96 1.29 0.97
C ILE A 114 -8.55 1.18 2.37
N GLY A 115 -9.54 2.04 2.71
CA GLY A 115 -10.22 2.01 4.00
C GLY A 115 -10.95 0.68 4.27
N GLN A 116 -11.68 0.17 3.29
CA GLN A 116 -12.35 -1.13 3.40
C GLN A 116 -11.35 -2.30 3.55
N ASN A 117 -10.25 -2.26 2.78
CA ASN A 117 -9.20 -3.26 2.89
C ASN A 117 -8.51 -3.23 4.26
N LEU A 118 -8.29 -2.02 4.81
CA LEU A 118 -7.73 -1.82 6.14
C LEU A 118 -8.63 -2.45 7.22
N ILE A 119 -9.93 -2.17 7.20
CA ILE A 119 -10.91 -2.75 8.13
C ILE A 119 -10.87 -4.29 8.05
N GLN A 120 -10.89 -4.85 6.84
CA GLN A 120 -10.81 -6.30 6.66
C GLN A 120 -9.51 -6.88 7.25
N ILE A 121 -8.36 -6.25 7.01
CA ILE A 121 -7.07 -6.71 7.55
C ILE A 121 -7.04 -6.65 9.08
N GLU A 122 -7.54 -5.56 9.66
CA GLU A 122 -7.57 -5.39 11.12
C GLU A 122 -8.38 -6.47 11.82
N MET A 123 -9.50 -6.91 11.23
CA MET A 123 -10.29 -8.04 11.76
C MET A 123 -9.48 -9.34 11.88
N PHE A 124 -8.45 -9.53 11.05
CA PHE A 124 -7.59 -10.72 11.09
C PHE A 124 -6.39 -10.58 12.03
N ILE A 125 -6.08 -9.37 12.55
CA ILE A 125 -5.01 -9.19 13.54
C ILE A 125 -5.37 -9.91 14.85
N ASP A 126 -6.63 -9.82 15.27
CA ASP A 126 -7.11 -10.46 16.50
C ASP A 126 -7.42 -11.94 16.32
N ASN A 127 -7.69 -12.38 15.07
CA ASN A 127 -7.93 -13.78 14.75
C ASN A 127 -7.18 -14.22 13.47
N PRO A 128 -5.84 -14.34 13.51
CA PRO A 128 -5.04 -14.63 12.32
C PRO A 128 -5.30 -15.99 11.71
N LYS A 129 -5.82 -16.96 12.48
CA LYS A 129 -6.17 -18.30 12.01
C LYS A 129 -7.31 -18.30 10.98
N SER A 130 -8.11 -17.23 10.97
CA SER A 130 -9.17 -17.00 9.99
C SER A 130 -8.65 -16.44 8.66
N SER A 131 -7.33 -16.27 8.50
CA SER A 131 -6.69 -15.78 7.27
C SER A 131 -7.11 -16.53 6.00
N LYS A 132 -7.43 -17.82 6.12
CA LYS A 132 -7.93 -18.66 5.02
C LYS A 132 -9.26 -18.19 4.45
N TYR A 133 -10.00 -17.37 5.20
CA TYR A 133 -11.26 -16.76 4.79
C TYR A 133 -11.08 -15.34 4.26
N ILE A 134 -9.83 -14.89 4.04
CA ILE A 134 -9.60 -13.63 3.34
C ILE A 134 -10.31 -13.67 2.00
N SER A 135 -11.07 -12.61 1.73
CA SER A 135 -11.75 -12.44 0.46
C SER A 135 -10.69 -12.43 -0.65
N LYS A 136 -10.96 -13.16 -1.74
CA LYS A 136 -10.17 -13.05 -2.96
C LYS A 136 -10.12 -11.59 -3.44
N ASP A 137 -11.21 -10.86 -3.16
CA ASP A 137 -11.37 -9.45 -3.44
C ASP A 137 -10.34 -8.60 -2.71
N LEU A 138 -10.00 -8.86 -1.42
CA LEU A 138 -8.93 -8.14 -0.72
C LEU A 138 -7.57 -8.27 -1.43
N LYS A 139 -7.21 -9.49 -1.83
CA LYS A 139 -5.95 -9.79 -2.53
C LYS A 139 -5.88 -9.05 -3.87
N GLU A 140 -6.98 -9.04 -4.61
CA GLU A 140 -7.08 -8.37 -5.91
C GLU A 140 -7.13 -6.83 -5.76
N ASN A 141 -7.87 -6.32 -4.78
CA ASN A 141 -8.06 -4.89 -4.56
C ASN A 141 -6.75 -4.17 -4.27
N ILE A 142 -5.94 -4.67 -3.33
CA ILE A 142 -4.65 -4.04 -3.01
C ILE A 142 -3.71 -4.02 -4.22
N ASN A 143 -3.74 -5.08 -5.04
CA ASN A 143 -2.98 -5.12 -6.28
C ASN A 143 -3.52 -4.12 -7.32
N ASN A 144 -4.84 -4.02 -7.48
CA ASN A 144 -5.47 -3.08 -8.41
C ASN A 144 -5.16 -1.63 -8.03
N ILE A 145 -5.25 -1.28 -6.74
CA ILE A 145 -4.87 0.04 -6.24
C ILE A 145 -3.39 0.34 -6.55
N SER A 146 -2.49 -0.61 -6.28
CA SER A 146 -1.06 -0.46 -6.61
C SER A 146 -0.83 -0.17 -8.10
N MET A 147 -1.50 -0.92 -8.98
CA MET A 147 -1.39 -0.75 -10.43
C MET A 147 -1.94 0.59 -10.89
N THR A 148 -3.11 1.02 -10.38
CA THR A 148 -3.71 2.31 -10.76
C THR A 148 -2.84 3.48 -10.33
N ILE A 149 -2.40 3.53 -9.07
CA ILE A 149 -1.47 4.57 -8.60
C ILE A 149 -0.18 4.55 -9.43
N GLY A 150 0.34 3.36 -9.75
CA GLY A 150 1.53 3.20 -10.59
C GLY A 150 1.33 3.74 -12.01
N HIS A 151 0.21 3.43 -12.65
CA HIS A 151 -0.14 3.92 -13.98
C HIS A 151 -0.28 5.45 -14.00
N ILE A 152 -1.02 6.02 -13.04
CA ILE A 152 -1.16 7.46 -12.87
C ILE A 152 0.21 8.11 -12.73
N THR A 153 1.07 7.58 -11.87
CA THR A 153 2.44 8.07 -11.68
C THR A 153 3.24 8.09 -12.99
N GLN A 154 3.11 7.04 -13.82
CA GLN A 154 3.80 6.96 -15.11
C GLN A 154 3.24 7.91 -16.15
N MET A 155 1.91 8.10 -16.19
CA MET A 155 1.26 9.06 -17.08
C MET A 155 1.74 10.49 -16.78
N ILE A 156 1.75 10.85 -15.49
CA ILE A 156 2.23 12.15 -15.02
C ILE A 156 3.71 12.35 -15.38
N LYS A 157 4.57 11.36 -15.11
CA LYS A 157 6.00 11.40 -15.49
C LYS A 157 6.20 11.65 -16.99
N LYS A 158 5.42 10.98 -17.86
CA LYS A 158 5.50 11.16 -19.33
C LYS A 158 4.99 12.53 -19.77
N GLY A 159 3.85 12.98 -19.25
CA GLY A 159 3.28 14.30 -19.58
C GLY A 159 4.17 15.48 -19.19
N SER A 160 5.04 15.32 -18.18
CA SER A 160 6.05 16.33 -17.83
C SER A 160 7.32 16.33 -18.70
N LEU A 161 7.55 15.31 -19.53
CA LEU A 161 8.70 15.28 -20.45
C LEU A 161 8.37 15.92 -21.81
N GLU A 162 7.09 16.09 -22.11
CA GLU A 162 6.59 16.65 -23.38
C GLU A 162 6.30 18.16 -23.31
N ASN A 163 6.54 18.81 -22.16
CA ASN A 163 6.42 20.26 -21.94
C ASN A 163 7.74 20.84 -21.42
#